data_AF-A0A9W4RRR1-F1
#
_entry.id   AF-A0A9W4RRR1-F1
#
_cell.length_a   1.000
_cell.length_b   1.000
_cell.length_c   1.000
_cell.angle_alpha   90.00
_cell.angle_beta   90.00
_cell.angle_gamma   90.00
#
_symmetry.space_group_name_H-M   'P 1'
#
loop_
_entity.id
_entity.type
_entity.pdbx_description
1 polymer ?
#
loop_
_entity_poly.entity_id
_entity_poly.type
_entity_poly.pdbx_seq_one_letter_code
_entity_poly.pdbx_strand_id
1 'polypeptide(L)'
;MDPAWMAIYFSVLASKLMFMDEKETCDKRPAGVNFTGLLRNWYDSALLFLDRADYTKRPDVSKIYYQLRHVLRLQEWGTEDVARFVFDADEQLANLISDLPSYLHSDEKMTPDTEARDRQYPFIPWQKKSLAKVLLYYRMTISSQLQEHWLDGSTDGARTRAICISSARGLIHSTLTETVDASNCDPGQFQEGPTPEKVLTFSRAITMNIFAASAVLALESLHTEDDFSTEIQQGLDFLERVQAQNLVAEKAIKFLKEITQHH
;
A
#
# COMPACT_ATOMS: atom_id res chain seq x y z
N MET A 1 -3.53 -18.00 16.72
CA MET A 1 -3.42 -16.82 15.84
C MET A 1 -4.66 -16.73 14.98
N ASP A 2 -5.12 -15.52 14.71
CA ASP A 2 -6.27 -15.25 13.86
C ASP A 2 -6.01 -15.72 12.39
N PRO A 3 -6.97 -16.41 11.75
CA PRO A 3 -6.79 -16.93 10.39
C PRO A 3 -6.50 -15.85 9.32
N ALA A 4 -7.10 -14.66 9.42
CA ALA A 4 -6.84 -13.59 8.45
C ALA A 4 -5.40 -13.07 8.58
N TRP A 5 -4.89 -12.95 9.81
CA TRP A 5 -3.49 -12.60 10.04
C TRP A 5 -2.52 -13.67 9.54
N MET A 6 -2.87 -14.95 9.64
CA MET A 6 -2.06 -16.05 9.09
C MET A 6 -2.04 -16.04 7.56
N ALA A 7 -3.17 -15.72 6.92
CA ALA A 7 -3.25 -15.53 5.48
C ALA A 7 -2.31 -14.42 4.99
N ILE A 8 -2.36 -13.25 5.64
CA ILE A 8 -1.48 -12.12 5.33
C ILE A 8 -0.01 -12.51 5.56
N TYR A 9 0.29 -13.16 6.68
CA TYR A 9 1.64 -13.60 7.00
C TYR A 9 2.22 -14.54 5.93
N PHE A 10 1.49 -15.59 5.56
CA PHE A 10 1.97 -16.56 4.57
C PHE A 10 2.00 -16.01 3.14
N SER A 11 1.07 -15.11 2.79
CA SER A 11 1.10 -14.44 1.48
C SER A 11 2.30 -13.51 1.34
N VAL A 12 2.67 -12.78 2.41
CA VAL A 12 3.90 -11.98 2.45
C VAL A 12 5.15 -12.85 2.38
N LEU A 13 5.19 -14.00 3.09
CA LEU A 13 6.31 -14.95 2.99
C LEU A 13 6.46 -15.56 1.59
N ALA A 14 5.34 -15.97 0.97
CA ALA A 14 5.33 -16.50 -0.39
C ALA A 14 5.77 -15.44 -1.40
N SER A 15 5.23 -14.23 -1.30
CA SER A 15 5.63 -13.08 -2.13
C SER A 15 7.12 -12.77 -1.96
N LYS A 16 7.61 -12.67 -0.73
CA LYS A 16 9.03 -12.48 -0.45
C LYS A 16 9.89 -13.55 -1.09
N LEU A 17 9.49 -14.82 -0.99
CA LEU A 17 10.22 -15.94 -1.56
C LEU A 17 10.24 -15.89 -3.10
N MET A 18 9.18 -15.42 -3.77
CA MET A 18 9.16 -15.26 -5.24
C MET A 18 10.21 -14.25 -5.75
N PHE A 19 10.65 -13.32 -4.91
CA PHE A 19 11.58 -12.27 -5.29
C PHE A 19 12.98 -12.43 -4.70
N MET A 20 13.25 -13.53 -3.97
CA MET A 20 14.58 -13.88 -3.47
C MET A 20 15.32 -14.78 -4.46
N ASP A 21 16.63 -14.61 -4.56
CA ASP A 21 17.47 -15.50 -5.37
C ASP A 21 17.58 -16.87 -4.70
N GLU A 22 17.59 -17.95 -5.49
CA GLU A 22 17.51 -19.33 -4.98
C GLU A 22 18.70 -19.64 -4.04
N LYS A 23 19.87 -19.04 -4.34
CA LYS A 23 21.09 -19.14 -3.53
C LYS A 23 20.98 -18.54 -2.14
N GLU A 24 20.18 -17.47 -1.94
CA GLU A 24 20.00 -16.82 -0.64
C GLU A 24 19.10 -17.62 0.31
N THR A 25 18.36 -18.59 -0.23
CA THR A 25 17.37 -19.38 0.52
C THR A 25 17.84 -20.80 0.84
N CYS A 26 18.96 -21.25 0.25
CA CYS A 26 19.52 -22.59 0.45
C CYS A 26 19.83 -22.89 1.92
N ASP A 27 20.43 -21.93 2.64
CA ASP A 27 20.87 -22.14 4.03
C ASP A 27 19.75 -21.94 5.07
N LYS A 28 18.63 -21.33 4.66
CA LYS A 28 17.52 -20.95 5.55
C LYS A 28 16.31 -21.87 5.45
N ARG A 29 16.35 -22.86 4.55
CA ARG A 29 15.24 -23.75 4.26
C ARG A 29 15.30 -25.03 5.10
N PRO A 30 14.15 -25.59 5.51
CA PRO A 30 14.11 -26.93 6.08
C PRO A 30 14.75 -27.98 5.15
N ALA A 31 15.55 -28.86 5.72
CA ALA A 31 16.26 -29.90 4.99
C ALA A 31 15.29 -30.76 4.15
N GLY A 32 15.59 -30.94 2.87
CA GLY A 32 14.81 -31.78 1.95
C GLY A 32 13.66 -31.08 1.21
N VAL A 33 13.41 -29.78 1.44
CA VAL A 33 12.43 -28.99 0.69
C VAL A 33 13.14 -28.25 -0.46
N ASN A 34 12.60 -28.24 -1.67
CA ASN A 34 13.14 -27.42 -2.78
C ASN A 34 12.48 -26.03 -2.82
N PHE A 35 13.03 -25.09 -3.59
CA PHE A 35 12.58 -23.69 -3.60
C PHE A 35 11.11 -23.57 -3.99
N THR A 36 10.76 -24.23 -5.08
CA THR A 36 9.40 -24.32 -5.61
C THR A 36 8.44 -24.97 -4.61
N GLY A 37 8.88 -25.99 -3.87
CA GLY A 37 8.09 -26.67 -2.84
C GLY A 37 7.83 -25.80 -1.63
N LEU A 38 8.81 -25.02 -1.18
CA LEU A 38 8.64 -24.06 -0.09
C LEU A 38 7.67 -22.94 -0.47
N LEU A 39 7.83 -22.39 -1.69
CA LEU A 39 6.95 -21.36 -2.22
C LEU A 39 5.52 -21.84 -2.35
N ARG A 40 5.34 -23.05 -2.91
CA ARG A 40 4.02 -23.67 -3.02
C ARG A 40 3.39 -23.90 -1.65
N ASN A 41 4.14 -24.41 -0.69
CA ASN A 41 3.63 -24.65 0.66
C ASN A 41 3.19 -23.36 1.37
N TRP A 42 3.94 -22.26 1.23
CA TRP A 42 3.56 -20.98 1.83
C TRP A 42 2.38 -20.33 1.11
N TYR A 43 2.33 -20.45 -0.22
CA TYR A 43 1.18 -19.98 -0.99
C TYR A 43 -0.10 -20.78 -0.66
N ASP A 44 -0.01 -22.11 -0.61
CA ASP A 44 -1.13 -22.99 -0.24
C ASP A 44 -1.56 -22.78 1.22
N SER A 45 -0.62 -22.46 2.12
CA SER A 45 -0.93 -22.07 3.49
C SER A 45 -1.68 -20.75 3.55
N ALA A 46 -1.27 -19.75 2.76
CA ALA A 46 -1.99 -18.48 2.67
C ALA A 46 -3.43 -18.67 2.20
N LEU A 47 -3.63 -19.51 1.18
CA LEU A 47 -4.96 -19.86 0.67
C LEU A 47 -5.80 -20.64 1.70
N LEU A 48 -5.20 -21.60 2.40
CA LEU A 48 -5.86 -22.36 3.48
C LEU A 48 -6.32 -21.45 4.62
N PHE A 49 -5.51 -20.45 5.00
CA PHE A 49 -5.86 -19.52 6.06
C PHE A 49 -6.84 -18.45 5.60
N LEU A 50 -6.83 -18.07 4.32
CA LEU A 50 -7.89 -17.26 3.71
C LEU A 50 -9.23 -17.99 3.80
N ASP A 51 -9.27 -19.26 3.36
CA ASP A 51 -10.46 -20.11 3.44
C ASP A 51 -10.99 -20.22 4.88
N ARG A 52 -10.10 -20.48 5.85
CA ARG A 52 -10.44 -20.51 7.28
C ARG A 52 -10.83 -19.16 7.89
N ALA A 53 -10.46 -18.05 7.25
CA ALA A 53 -10.88 -16.71 7.67
C ALA A 53 -12.30 -16.37 7.19
N ASP A 54 -13.00 -17.31 6.52
CA ASP A 54 -14.31 -17.03 5.90
C ASP A 54 -14.20 -15.79 4.97
N TYR A 55 -13.08 -15.67 4.22
CA TYR A 55 -12.81 -14.53 3.33
C TYR A 55 -13.92 -14.30 2.27
N THR A 56 -14.71 -15.33 2.01
CA THR A 56 -15.92 -15.25 1.16
C THR A 56 -17.04 -14.46 1.82
N LYS A 57 -17.11 -14.40 3.16
CA LYS A 57 -18.14 -13.72 3.96
C LYS A 57 -17.72 -12.38 4.57
N ARG A 58 -16.41 -12.09 4.65
CA ARG A 58 -15.90 -10.77 5.11
C ARG A 58 -15.21 -10.01 3.98
N PRO A 59 -15.49 -8.71 3.77
CA PRO A 59 -14.79 -7.91 2.79
C PRO A 59 -13.34 -7.66 3.26
N ASP A 60 -12.36 -8.21 2.53
CA ASP A 60 -10.94 -7.87 2.63
C ASP A 60 -10.62 -6.79 1.57
N VAL A 61 -9.72 -5.85 1.88
CA VAL A 61 -9.21 -4.84 0.95
C VAL A 61 -8.86 -5.45 -0.41
N SER A 62 -8.18 -6.60 -0.42
CA SER A 62 -7.77 -7.27 -1.66
C SER A 62 -8.97 -7.78 -2.47
N LYS A 63 -10.01 -8.22 -1.78
CA LYS A 63 -11.25 -8.72 -2.40
C LYS A 63 -12.06 -7.58 -2.99
N ILE A 64 -12.22 -6.48 -2.25
CA ILE A 64 -12.91 -5.27 -2.73
C ILE A 64 -12.23 -4.79 -4.02
N TYR A 65 -10.91 -4.63 -3.99
CA TYR A 65 -10.16 -4.17 -5.16
C TYR A 65 -10.21 -5.16 -6.33
N TYR A 66 -10.07 -6.47 -6.06
CA TYR A 66 -10.18 -7.49 -7.10
C TYR A 66 -11.57 -7.49 -7.74
N GLN A 67 -12.64 -7.41 -6.95
CA GLN A 67 -14.01 -7.37 -7.45
C GLN A 67 -14.24 -6.16 -8.34
N LEU A 68 -13.83 -4.97 -7.91
CA LEU A 68 -13.90 -3.76 -8.73
C LEU A 68 -13.14 -3.96 -10.04
N ARG A 69 -11.87 -4.36 -9.98
CA ARG A 69 -11.02 -4.53 -11.17
C ARG A 69 -11.54 -5.61 -12.12
N HIS A 70 -12.11 -6.68 -11.57
CA HIS A 70 -12.72 -7.76 -12.34
C HIS A 70 -13.96 -7.26 -13.08
N VAL A 71 -14.85 -6.54 -12.38
CA VAL A 71 -16.05 -5.95 -12.99
C VAL A 71 -15.66 -4.99 -14.11
N LEU A 72 -14.76 -4.03 -13.85
CA LEU A 72 -14.30 -3.05 -14.84
C LEU A 72 -13.65 -3.66 -16.10
N ARG A 73 -13.17 -4.90 -16.04
CA ARG A 73 -12.48 -5.58 -17.17
C ARG A 73 -13.39 -6.40 -18.08
N LEU A 74 -14.56 -6.81 -17.60
CA LEU A 74 -15.34 -7.86 -18.27
C LEU A 74 -16.40 -7.34 -19.25
N GLN A 75 -16.78 -6.05 -19.20
CA GLN A 75 -17.79 -5.48 -20.09
C GLN A 75 -17.50 -4.00 -20.41
N GLU A 76 -18.12 -3.50 -21.48
CA GLU A 76 -18.25 -2.07 -21.74
C GLU A 76 -19.34 -1.52 -20.80
N TRP A 77 -18.92 -0.78 -19.77
CA TRP A 77 -19.81 -0.14 -18.80
C TRP A 77 -20.06 1.31 -19.19
N GLY A 78 -21.28 1.81 -18.92
CA GLY A 78 -21.52 3.25 -18.97
C GLY A 78 -20.81 3.95 -17.82
N THR A 79 -20.52 5.24 -17.98
CA THR A 79 -19.91 6.09 -16.94
C THR A 79 -20.63 5.99 -15.59
N GLU A 80 -21.96 5.93 -15.60
CA GLU A 80 -22.78 5.81 -14.38
C GLU A 80 -22.59 4.47 -13.66
N ASP A 81 -22.43 3.38 -14.40
CA ASP A 81 -22.16 2.06 -13.82
C ASP A 81 -20.76 1.99 -13.20
N VAL A 82 -19.75 2.54 -13.90
CA VAL A 82 -18.37 2.66 -13.37
C VAL A 82 -18.37 3.48 -12.09
N ALA A 83 -19.07 4.62 -12.07
CA ALA A 83 -19.20 5.47 -10.89
C ALA A 83 -19.81 4.71 -9.72
N ARG A 84 -20.93 4.00 -9.94
CA ARG A 84 -21.55 3.17 -8.90
C ARG A 84 -20.59 2.12 -8.33
N PHE A 85 -19.86 1.39 -9.19
CA PHE A 85 -18.91 0.38 -8.72
C PHE A 85 -17.77 0.99 -7.87
N VAL A 86 -17.30 2.17 -8.25
CA VAL A 86 -16.27 2.89 -7.50
C VAL A 86 -16.80 3.35 -6.14
N PHE A 87 -18.03 3.88 -6.07
CA PHE A 87 -18.65 4.27 -4.80
C PHE A 87 -18.89 3.06 -3.88
N ASP A 88 -19.43 1.97 -4.41
CA ASP A 88 -19.65 0.74 -3.66
C ASP A 88 -18.34 0.17 -3.10
N ALA A 89 -17.24 0.28 -3.86
CA ALA A 89 -15.92 -0.16 -3.43
C ALA A 89 -15.32 0.77 -2.36
N ASP A 90 -15.43 2.09 -2.52
CA ASP A 90 -14.97 3.05 -1.51
C ASP A 90 -15.76 2.94 -0.20
N GLU A 91 -17.08 2.74 -0.27
CA GLU A 91 -17.93 2.54 0.91
C GLU A 91 -17.55 1.26 1.66
N GLN A 92 -17.35 0.14 0.95
CA GLN A 92 -16.86 -1.09 1.57
C GLN A 92 -15.49 -0.91 2.24
N LEU A 93 -14.60 -0.15 1.61
CA LEU A 93 -13.28 0.15 2.18
C LEU A 93 -13.40 1.09 3.40
N ALA A 94 -14.28 2.08 3.35
CA ALA A 94 -14.56 2.97 4.49
C ALA A 94 -15.09 2.20 5.70
N ASN A 95 -16.05 1.31 5.49
CA ASN A 95 -16.60 0.45 6.53
C ASN A 95 -15.52 -0.45 7.14
N LEU A 96 -14.67 -1.06 6.31
CA LEU A 96 -13.57 -1.89 6.78
C LEU A 96 -12.58 -1.09 7.65
N ILE A 97 -12.29 0.17 7.29
CA ILE A 97 -11.42 1.06 8.08
C ILE A 97 -12.08 1.37 9.43
N SER A 98 -13.37 1.69 9.44
CA SER A 98 -14.11 1.98 10.67
C SER A 98 -14.19 0.78 11.61
N ASP A 99 -14.25 -0.44 11.06
CA ASP A 99 -14.34 -1.69 11.82
C ASP A 99 -12.96 -2.20 12.31
N LEU A 100 -11.86 -1.50 12.01
CA LEU A 100 -10.56 -1.88 12.53
C LEU A 100 -10.53 -1.82 14.07
N PRO A 101 -9.88 -2.78 14.74
CA PRO A 101 -9.57 -2.66 16.16
C PRO A 101 -8.81 -1.37 16.47
N SER A 102 -9.13 -0.69 17.58
CA SER A 102 -8.56 0.63 17.96
C SER A 102 -7.03 0.69 17.90
N TYR A 103 -6.34 -0.41 18.23
CA TYR A 103 -4.89 -0.50 18.19
C TYR A 103 -4.30 -0.57 16.77
N LEU A 104 -5.12 -0.68 15.73
CA LEU A 104 -4.74 -0.62 14.31
C LEU A 104 -5.10 0.73 13.66
N HIS A 105 -5.81 1.61 14.36
CA HIS A 105 -6.15 2.94 13.86
C HIS A 105 -4.92 3.86 13.89
N SER A 106 -4.67 4.56 12.78
CA SER A 106 -3.54 5.49 12.66
C SER A 106 -3.61 6.67 13.63
N ASP A 107 -4.81 7.02 14.09
CA ASP A 107 -5.13 8.15 14.96
C ASP A 107 -5.39 7.75 16.42
N GLU A 108 -5.08 6.51 16.81
CA GLU A 108 -5.17 6.09 18.21
C GLU A 108 -4.36 7.03 19.12
N LYS A 109 -5.03 7.60 20.12
CA LYS A 109 -4.41 8.54 21.05
C LYS A 109 -3.32 7.85 21.88
N MET A 110 -2.16 8.50 21.98
CA MET A 110 -1.12 8.06 22.92
C MET A 110 -1.57 8.28 24.36
N THR A 111 -1.69 7.17 25.08
CA THR A 111 -1.99 7.06 26.50
C THR A 111 -0.86 6.27 27.19
N PRO A 112 -0.73 6.33 28.53
CA PRO A 112 0.24 5.51 29.24
C PRO A 112 0.12 4.01 28.93
N ASP A 113 -1.12 3.52 28.73
CA ASP A 113 -1.39 2.12 28.40
C ASP A 113 -0.95 1.76 26.98
N THR A 114 -1.19 2.64 26.00
CA THR A 114 -0.73 2.40 24.62
C THR A 114 0.79 2.49 24.53
N GLU A 115 1.44 3.40 25.27
CA GLU A 115 2.90 3.46 25.33
C GLU A 115 3.50 2.20 25.96
N ALA A 116 2.92 1.71 27.06
CA ALA A 116 3.38 0.48 27.70
C ALA A 116 3.20 -0.73 26.76
N ARG A 117 2.06 -0.81 26.06
CA ARG A 117 1.80 -1.83 25.04
C ARG A 117 2.79 -1.74 23.89
N ASP A 118 3.04 -0.56 23.35
CA ASP A 118 3.91 -0.38 22.18
C ASP A 118 5.38 -0.65 22.53
N ARG A 119 5.79 -0.40 23.78
CA ARG A 119 7.10 -0.86 24.32
C ARG A 119 7.16 -2.38 24.44
N GLN A 120 6.09 -3.01 24.89
CA GLN A 120 6.01 -4.47 25.01
C GLN A 120 5.93 -5.17 23.65
N TYR A 121 5.28 -4.54 22.67
CA TYR A 121 5.02 -5.06 21.33
C TYR A 121 5.41 -4.03 20.25
N PRO A 122 6.73 -3.85 19.98
CA PRO A 122 7.22 -2.81 19.06
C PRO A 122 6.74 -2.94 17.61
N PHE A 123 6.20 -4.09 17.23
CA PHE A 123 5.64 -4.32 15.90
C PHE A 123 4.28 -3.61 15.70
N ILE A 124 3.55 -3.26 16.77
CA ILE A 124 2.22 -2.64 16.67
C ILE A 124 2.28 -1.28 15.97
N PRO A 125 3.13 -0.31 16.39
CA PRO A 125 3.29 0.96 15.67
C PRO A 125 3.64 0.77 14.18
N TRP A 126 4.50 -0.20 13.88
CA TRP A 126 4.88 -0.50 12.50
C TRP A 126 3.71 -1.07 11.69
N GLN A 127 2.91 -1.97 12.28
CA GLN A 127 1.72 -2.53 11.64
C GLN A 127 0.67 -1.45 11.37
N LYS A 128 0.41 -0.55 12.32
CA LYS A 128 -0.51 0.57 12.15
C LYS A 128 -0.13 1.44 10.95
N LYS A 129 1.13 1.84 10.90
CA LYS A 129 1.69 2.66 9.81
C LYS A 129 1.62 1.96 8.46
N SER A 130 2.00 0.68 8.42
CA SER A 130 1.96 -0.13 7.20
C SER A 130 0.54 -0.32 6.68
N LEU A 131 -0.41 -0.60 7.57
CA LEU A 131 -1.82 -0.76 7.23
C LEU A 131 -2.42 0.54 6.70
N ALA A 132 -2.15 1.66 7.36
CA ALA A 132 -2.61 2.98 6.91
C ALA A 132 -2.16 3.29 5.47
N LYS A 133 -0.89 3.01 5.14
CA LYS A 133 -0.35 3.20 3.77
C LYS A 133 -1.06 2.34 2.74
N VAL A 134 -1.32 1.07 3.07
CA VAL A 134 -2.05 0.15 2.18
C VAL A 134 -3.48 0.67 1.93
N LEU A 135 -4.17 1.09 2.99
CA LEU A 135 -5.54 1.61 2.88
C LEU A 135 -5.61 2.91 2.06
N LEU A 136 -4.66 3.83 2.27
CA LEU A 136 -4.51 5.05 1.47
C LEU A 136 -4.25 4.72 0.00
N TYR A 137 -3.38 3.76 -0.28
CA TYR A 137 -3.11 3.32 -1.65
C TYR A 137 -4.35 2.78 -2.35
N TYR A 138 -5.12 1.91 -1.68
CA TYR A 138 -6.33 1.35 -2.29
C TYR A 138 -7.44 2.39 -2.45
N ARG A 139 -7.64 3.29 -1.48
CA ARG A 139 -8.56 4.43 -1.63
C ARG A 139 -8.19 5.28 -2.83
N MET A 140 -6.92 5.67 -2.94
CA MET A 140 -6.42 6.44 -4.08
C MET A 140 -6.70 5.71 -5.40
N THR A 141 -6.34 4.43 -5.50
CA THR A 141 -6.45 3.64 -6.75
C THR A 141 -7.90 3.38 -7.15
N ILE A 142 -8.81 3.21 -6.18
CA ILE A 142 -10.25 3.08 -6.43
C ILE A 142 -10.82 4.41 -6.91
N SER A 143 -10.55 5.51 -6.19
CA SER A 143 -11.07 6.82 -6.55
C SER A 143 -10.50 7.37 -7.86
N SER A 144 -9.27 7.00 -8.24
CA SER A 144 -8.65 7.42 -9.50
C SER A 144 -9.29 6.79 -10.74
N GLN A 145 -10.14 5.76 -10.60
CA GLN A 145 -10.85 5.17 -11.74
C GLN A 145 -11.85 6.15 -12.39
N LEU A 146 -12.25 7.19 -11.65
CA LEU A 146 -13.15 8.24 -12.14
C LEU A 146 -12.42 9.54 -12.51
N GLN A 147 -11.09 9.50 -12.69
CA GLN A 147 -10.29 10.70 -12.94
C GLN A 147 -10.76 11.49 -14.17
N GLU A 148 -11.16 10.81 -15.24
CA GLU A 148 -11.72 11.45 -16.44
C GLU A 148 -13.04 12.20 -16.18
N HIS A 149 -13.75 11.85 -15.11
CA HIS A 149 -15.06 12.39 -14.73
C HIS A 149 -14.99 13.42 -13.59
N TRP A 150 -13.80 13.68 -13.04
CA TRP A 150 -13.65 14.62 -11.92
C TRP A 150 -14.01 16.07 -12.28
N LEU A 151 -13.91 16.43 -13.56
CA LEU A 151 -14.15 17.78 -14.07
C LEU A 151 -15.56 17.96 -14.67
N ASP A 152 -16.40 16.94 -14.61
CA ASP A 152 -17.78 16.99 -15.14
C ASP A 152 -18.72 17.88 -14.28
N GLY A 153 -18.20 18.50 -13.22
CA GLY A 153 -18.94 19.41 -12.33
C GLY A 153 -19.91 18.70 -11.38
N SER A 154 -19.92 17.37 -11.35
CA SER A 154 -20.75 16.59 -10.44
C SER A 154 -20.22 16.66 -9.00
N THR A 155 -21.12 16.66 -8.02
CA THR A 155 -20.76 16.57 -6.59
C THR A 155 -19.98 15.30 -6.28
N ASP A 156 -20.31 14.22 -6.97
CA ASP A 156 -19.71 12.91 -6.76
C ASP A 156 -18.29 12.85 -7.33
N GLY A 157 -18.07 13.43 -8.52
CA GLY A 157 -16.75 13.62 -9.10
C GLY A 157 -15.83 14.44 -8.20
N ALA A 158 -16.33 15.57 -7.68
CA ALA A 158 -15.60 16.42 -6.74
C ALA A 158 -15.25 15.68 -5.44
N ARG A 159 -16.16 14.85 -4.91
CA ARG A 159 -15.91 14.01 -3.73
C ARG A 159 -14.81 12.99 -3.99
N THR A 160 -14.89 12.24 -5.10
CA THR A 160 -13.88 11.23 -5.44
C THR A 160 -12.51 11.82 -5.71
N ARG A 161 -12.47 13.00 -6.35
CA ARG A 161 -11.25 13.78 -6.53
C ARG A 161 -10.61 14.13 -5.19
N ALA A 162 -11.39 14.69 -4.26
CA ALA A 162 -10.90 15.06 -2.94
C ALA A 162 -10.36 13.85 -2.14
N ILE A 163 -11.04 12.70 -2.20
CA ILE A 163 -10.60 11.45 -1.57
C ILE A 163 -9.29 10.97 -2.21
N CYS A 164 -9.21 10.97 -3.54
CA CYS A 164 -8.02 10.51 -4.25
C CYS A 164 -6.78 11.38 -3.92
N ILE A 165 -6.92 12.71 -4.03
CA ILE A 165 -5.83 13.67 -3.77
C ILE A 165 -5.39 13.60 -2.31
N SER A 166 -6.33 13.60 -1.36
CA SER A 166 -5.98 13.49 0.07
C SER A 166 -5.28 12.16 0.40
N SER A 167 -5.71 11.07 -0.24
CA SER A 167 -5.07 9.76 -0.08
C SER A 167 -3.65 9.72 -0.67
N ALA A 168 -3.44 10.32 -1.85
CA ALA A 168 -2.13 10.43 -2.48
C ALA A 168 -1.16 11.26 -1.61
N ARG A 169 -1.59 12.44 -1.14
CA ARG A 169 -0.82 13.29 -0.23
C ARG A 169 -0.47 12.57 1.08
N GLY A 170 -1.46 11.95 1.71
CA GLY A 170 -1.27 11.19 2.96
C GLY A 170 -0.29 10.03 2.80
N LEU A 171 -0.32 9.35 1.66
CA LEU A 171 0.60 8.25 1.34
C LEU A 171 2.04 8.72 1.17
N ILE A 172 2.24 9.84 0.45
CA ILE A 172 3.58 10.46 0.28
C ILE A 172 4.11 10.92 1.64
N HIS A 173 3.32 11.72 2.37
CA HIS A 173 3.72 12.26 3.66
C HIS A 173 4.06 11.16 4.68
N SER A 174 3.16 10.18 4.89
CA SER A 174 3.39 9.09 5.84
C SER A 174 4.60 8.22 5.50
N THR A 175 4.95 8.11 4.23
CA THR A 175 6.15 7.38 3.80
C THR A 175 7.42 8.15 4.10
N LEU A 176 7.42 9.45 3.84
CA LEU A 176 8.61 10.28 3.97
C LEU A 176 8.99 10.55 5.42
N THR A 177 8.02 10.79 6.30
CA THR A 177 8.27 11.02 7.74
C THR A 177 9.00 9.84 8.38
N GLU A 178 8.68 8.61 7.98
CA GLU A 178 9.36 7.40 8.48
C GLU A 178 10.80 7.26 7.98
N THR A 179 11.12 7.76 6.78
CA THR A 179 12.51 7.73 6.28
C THR A 179 13.43 8.67 7.06
N VAL A 180 12.88 9.73 7.65
CA VAL A 180 13.62 10.71 8.48
C VAL A 180 13.81 10.17 9.91
N ASP A 181 12.82 9.47 10.45
CA ASP A 181 12.91 8.87 11.79
C ASP A 181 13.90 7.68 11.84
N ALA A 182 13.99 6.89 10.76
CA ALA A 182 14.91 5.75 10.68
C ALA A 182 16.40 6.17 10.74
N SER A 183 16.74 7.38 10.29
CA SER A 183 18.10 7.95 10.43
C SER A 183 18.44 8.42 11.84
N ASN A 184 17.45 8.59 12.72
CA ASN A 184 17.61 9.08 14.10
C ASN A 184 17.49 7.97 15.16
N CYS A 185 17.24 6.71 14.76
CA CYS A 185 17.17 5.60 15.70
C CYS A 185 18.56 5.11 16.10
N ASP A 186 18.86 5.24 17.40
CA ASP A 186 20.07 4.67 18.02
C ASP A 186 20.07 3.14 17.84
N PRO A 187 21.07 2.54 17.16
CA PRO A 187 21.10 1.10 16.86
C PRO A 187 21.10 0.19 18.09
N GLY A 188 21.29 0.75 19.30
CA GLY A 188 21.36 0.01 20.56
C GLY A 188 20.02 -0.34 21.23
N GLN A 189 18.88 0.24 20.82
CA GLN A 189 17.61 0.04 21.55
C GLN A 189 16.67 -1.03 20.96
N PHE A 190 16.93 -1.54 19.77
CA PHE A 190 16.07 -2.53 19.11
C PHE A 190 16.84 -3.83 18.85
N GLN A 191 16.81 -4.75 19.81
CA GLN A 191 17.51 -6.04 19.71
C GLN A 191 16.90 -6.98 18.63
N GLU A 192 15.74 -6.65 18.08
CA GLU A 192 15.15 -7.29 16.89
C GLU A 192 14.46 -6.26 15.97
N GLY A 193 15.13 -5.13 15.67
CA GLY A 193 14.69 -4.19 14.64
C GLY A 193 14.80 -4.75 13.21
N PRO A 194 14.13 -4.14 12.20
CA PRO A 194 14.27 -4.59 10.83
C PRO A 194 15.71 -4.36 10.37
N THR A 195 16.40 -5.43 9.96
CA THR A 195 17.70 -5.33 9.28
C THR A 195 17.58 -4.42 8.05
N PRO A 196 18.67 -3.76 7.60
CA PRO A 196 18.68 -2.91 6.40
C PRO A 196 18.05 -3.58 5.16
N GLU A 197 18.13 -4.92 5.10
CA GLU A 197 17.55 -5.79 4.07
C GLU A 197 16.00 -5.86 4.10
N LYS A 198 15.37 -5.74 5.29
CA LYS A 198 13.91 -5.67 5.46
C LYS A 198 13.34 -4.32 5.02
N VAL A 199 14.11 -3.23 5.16
CA VAL A 199 13.80 -1.91 4.59
C VAL A 199 13.80 -1.98 3.05
N LEU A 200 14.65 -2.82 2.46
CA LEU A 200 14.78 -2.99 1.01
C LEU A 200 13.63 -3.74 0.33
N THR A 201 13.00 -4.71 0.99
CA THR A 201 11.82 -5.40 0.40
C THR A 201 10.56 -4.54 0.51
N PHE A 202 10.45 -3.77 1.60
CA PHE A 202 9.42 -2.73 1.79
C PHE A 202 9.59 -1.61 0.75
N SER A 203 10.82 -1.34 0.33
CA SER A 203 11.17 -0.37 -0.72
C SER A 203 10.37 -0.59 -2.01
N ARG A 204 10.20 -1.83 -2.50
CA ARG A 204 9.59 -2.04 -3.84
C ARG A 204 8.09 -1.75 -3.90
N ALA A 205 7.33 -2.22 -2.91
CA ALA A 205 5.90 -1.92 -2.81
C ALA A 205 5.66 -0.44 -2.50
N ILE A 206 6.47 0.15 -1.61
CA ILE A 206 6.43 1.59 -1.34
C ILE A 206 6.78 2.40 -2.58
N THR A 207 7.81 2.01 -3.34
CA THR A 207 8.19 2.67 -4.60
C THR A 207 7.02 2.73 -5.56
N MET A 208 6.28 1.62 -5.73
CA MET A 208 5.08 1.61 -6.57
C MET A 208 3.98 2.53 -6.02
N ASN A 209 3.76 2.51 -4.72
CA ASN A 209 2.76 3.35 -4.06
C ASN A 209 3.09 4.84 -4.19
N ILE A 210 4.35 5.23 -3.98
CA ILE A 210 4.85 6.59 -4.14
C ILE A 210 4.78 7.03 -5.60
N PHE A 211 5.22 6.18 -6.53
CA PHE A 211 5.08 6.46 -7.95
C PHE A 211 3.62 6.70 -8.34
N ALA A 212 2.71 5.81 -7.94
CA ALA A 212 1.30 5.94 -8.25
C ALA A 212 0.70 7.24 -7.67
N ALA A 213 1.04 7.58 -6.42
CA ALA A 213 0.59 8.82 -5.78
C ALA A 213 1.12 10.06 -6.52
N SER A 214 2.42 10.10 -6.82
CA SER A 214 3.02 11.22 -7.56
C SER A 214 2.47 11.32 -8.98
N ALA A 215 2.18 10.19 -9.65
CA ALA A 215 1.63 10.18 -10.99
C ALA A 215 0.19 10.72 -11.02
N VAL A 216 -0.64 10.33 -10.06
CA VAL A 216 -2.01 10.87 -9.91
C VAL A 216 -1.96 12.39 -9.74
N LEU A 217 -1.10 12.89 -8.85
CA LEU A 217 -0.96 14.33 -8.61
C LEU A 217 -0.42 15.08 -9.85
N ALA A 218 0.56 14.49 -10.56
CA ALA A 218 1.12 15.09 -11.77
C ALA A 218 0.10 15.12 -12.93
N LEU A 219 -0.67 14.06 -13.11
CA LEU A 219 -1.78 14.04 -14.09
C LEU A 219 -2.86 15.05 -13.72
N GLU A 220 -3.13 15.22 -12.43
CA GLU A 220 -4.13 16.19 -11.95
C GLU A 220 -3.68 17.64 -12.15
N SER A 221 -2.39 17.93 -11.96
CA SER A 221 -1.85 19.28 -12.24
C SER A 221 -2.04 19.69 -13.70
N LEU A 222 -2.09 18.75 -14.66
CA LEU A 222 -2.31 19.09 -16.08
C LEU A 222 -3.69 19.71 -16.34
N HIS A 223 -4.67 19.45 -15.47
CA HIS A 223 -6.06 19.81 -15.71
C HIS A 223 -6.59 20.87 -14.72
N THR A 224 -5.81 21.22 -13.69
CA THR A 224 -6.25 22.12 -12.62
C THR A 224 -5.17 23.13 -12.26
N GLU A 225 -5.58 24.28 -11.69
CA GLU A 225 -4.65 25.30 -11.18
C GLU A 225 -4.10 24.96 -9.78
N ASP A 226 -4.49 23.82 -9.21
CA ASP A 226 -4.03 23.37 -7.89
C ASP A 226 -2.52 23.05 -7.95
N ASP A 227 -1.75 23.61 -7.01
CA ASP A 227 -0.32 23.33 -6.89
C ASP A 227 -0.06 22.03 -6.13
N PHE A 228 0.49 21.04 -6.84
CA PHE A 228 0.96 19.76 -6.28
C PHE A 228 2.48 19.59 -6.40
N SER A 229 3.20 20.65 -6.80
CA SER A 229 4.64 20.58 -7.12
C SER A 229 5.48 20.07 -5.95
N THR A 230 5.11 20.46 -4.72
CA THR A 230 5.83 20.05 -3.51
C THR A 230 5.75 18.54 -3.30
N GLU A 231 4.55 17.94 -3.35
CA GLU A 231 4.37 16.50 -3.13
C GLU A 231 4.90 15.66 -4.29
N ILE A 232 4.79 16.17 -5.52
CA ILE A 232 5.40 15.53 -6.70
C ILE A 232 6.92 15.50 -6.55
N GLN A 233 7.54 16.61 -6.17
CA GLN A 233 8.98 16.69 -5.95
C GLN A 233 9.43 15.77 -4.81
N GLN A 234 8.70 15.76 -3.71
CA GLN A 234 8.94 14.85 -2.59
C GLN A 234 8.91 13.37 -2.99
N GLY A 235 7.99 12.99 -3.88
CA GLY A 235 7.95 11.64 -4.46
C GLY A 235 9.14 11.36 -5.38
N LEU A 236 9.51 12.31 -6.25
CA LEU A 236 10.70 12.21 -7.10
C LEU A 236 11.98 12.02 -6.28
N ASP A 237 12.18 12.83 -5.23
CA ASP A 237 13.33 12.74 -4.33
C ASP A 237 13.41 11.37 -3.64
N PHE A 238 12.26 10.79 -3.27
CA PHE A 238 12.22 9.42 -2.74
C PHE A 238 12.66 8.39 -3.79
N LEU A 239 12.10 8.47 -5.00
CA LEU A 239 12.41 7.52 -6.07
C LEU A 239 13.90 7.61 -6.45
N GLU A 240 14.46 8.81 -6.54
CA GLU A 240 15.88 9.04 -6.86
C GLU A 240 16.81 8.45 -5.79
N ARG A 241 16.41 8.49 -4.51
CA ARG A 241 17.17 7.85 -3.42
C ARG A 241 17.22 6.33 -3.53
N VAL A 242 16.18 5.69 -4.05
CA VAL A 242 16.07 4.21 -4.08
C VAL A 242 16.37 3.59 -5.44
N GLN A 243 16.53 4.40 -6.50
CA GLN A 243 16.69 3.91 -7.89
C GLN A 243 17.89 2.98 -8.09
N ALA A 244 19.00 3.19 -7.37
CA ALA A 244 20.22 2.39 -7.52
C ALA A 244 19.99 0.89 -7.23
N GLN A 245 18.95 0.55 -6.45
CA GLN A 245 18.61 -0.81 -6.05
C GLN A 245 17.19 -1.19 -6.47
N ASN A 246 16.50 -0.34 -7.25
CA ASN A 246 15.12 -0.55 -7.65
C ASN A 246 14.83 -0.07 -9.08
N LEU A 247 14.80 -1.01 -10.03
CA LEU A 247 14.48 -0.76 -11.43
C LEU A 247 13.09 -0.13 -11.66
N VAL A 248 12.15 -0.32 -10.72
CA VAL A 248 10.83 0.34 -10.81
C VAL A 248 10.99 1.83 -10.57
N ALA A 249 11.82 2.23 -9.61
CA ALA A 249 12.06 3.64 -9.30
C ALA A 249 12.75 4.36 -10.46
N GLU A 250 13.75 3.73 -11.08
CA GLU A 250 14.42 4.29 -12.27
C GLU A 250 13.42 4.61 -13.40
N LYS A 251 12.54 3.65 -13.73
CA LYS A 251 11.49 3.85 -14.75
C LYS A 251 10.46 4.88 -14.34
N ALA A 252 10.04 4.87 -13.07
CA ALA A 252 9.07 5.80 -12.51
C ALA A 252 9.56 7.26 -12.58
N ILE A 253 10.84 7.51 -12.29
CA ILE A 253 11.44 8.86 -12.38
C ILE A 253 11.34 9.39 -13.80
N LYS A 254 11.71 8.56 -14.79
CA LYS A 254 11.64 8.95 -16.20
C LYS A 254 10.23 9.36 -16.59
N PHE A 255 9.24 8.53 -16.25
CA PHE A 255 7.83 8.79 -16.56
C PHE A 255 7.29 10.04 -15.86
N LEU A 256 7.58 10.22 -14.57
CA LEU A 256 7.13 11.41 -13.84
C LEU A 256 7.75 12.70 -14.41
N LYS A 257 9.05 12.68 -14.74
CA LYS A 257 9.72 13.83 -15.37
C LYS A 257 9.09 14.19 -16.70
N GLU A 258 8.77 13.20 -17.54
CA GLU A 258 8.06 13.42 -18.81
C GLU A 258 6.71 14.11 -18.60
N ILE A 259 5.89 13.65 -17.64
CA ILE A 259 4.59 14.27 -17.34
C ILE A 259 4.76 15.72 -16.86
N THR A 260 5.69 15.96 -15.93
CA THR A 260 5.89 17.29 -15.32
C THR A 260 6.55 18.31 -16.25
N GLN A 261 7.26 17.87 -17.29
CA GLN A 261 7.91 18.75 -18.26
C GLN A 261 6.96 19.24 -19.36
N HIS A 262 5.77 18.66 -19.47
CA HIS A 262 4.72 19.09 -20.41
C HIS A 262 3.78 20.16 -19.82
N HIS A 263 4.18 20.78 -18.71
CA HIS A 263 3.51 21.93 -18.06
C HIS A 263 4.28 23.23 -18.35
#